data_AF-A0A430K6S1-F1
#
_entry.id   AF-A0A430K6S1-F1
#
_cell.length_a   1.000
_cell.length_b   1.000
_cell.length_c   1.000
_cell.angle_alpha   90.00
_cell.angle_beta   90.00
_cell.angle_gamma   90.00
#
_symmetry.space_group_name_H-M   'P 1'
#
loop_
_entity.id
_entity.type
_entity.pdbx_description
1 polymer ?
#
loop_
_entity_poly.entity_id
_entity_poly.type
_entity_poly.pdbx_seq_one_letter_code
_entity_poly.pdbx_strand_id
1 'polypeptide(L)'
;MFNQYCTKAMHKNVLIPLVWVYLFFLSPQLFSQKVNEFPKKTDPLHKKVAMFNELMLGNHWNEGAIMQHVIFPPAGLDRPIIGSQADCLDPTSEMLAAYSHKYAITKNPKDRKIANEIFQAILKLEKVTGVEGLVARSFNQTNEPLWHEEVFWYHEWHQSTSMPGYRWLGDLSADKFTSIFYGVGTFWELCADAAYKEKAAALLDRFIGRVVDNNFKLTDLDGKMTLWGNFCPNLPHQELNSLEMLAALKVTHHITGKERYNAAYHMLIDRYHYDDHQINSKILFPKEWRNVGDDYHAARSLYMLMRLEDDPNLLNKYRMNLNRHWYDWRDIEFTWESNIWFLMVYKVLTGEDIFTEEKEQGIKDMWGFDRNTREFKIPQKDGSIKLVKAEEERTAAAMIRNYWFGRYYGIIDEKW
;
A
#
# COMPACT_ATOMS: atom_id res chain seq x y z
N MET A 1 -83.62 -38.32 38.68
CA MET A 1 -84.23 -39.16 37.64
C MET A 1 -83.23 -39.32 36.50
N PHE A 2 -82.92 -40.58 36.18
CA PHE A 2 -82.29 -41.13 34.96
C PHE A 2 -80.91 -40.59 34.53
N ASN A 3 -79.83 -41.31 34.84
CA ASN A 3 -79.26 -42.51 34.19
C ASN A 3 -78.26 -42.16 33.06
N GLN A 4 -76.98 -42.27 33.37
CA GLN A 4 -75.87 -42.44 32.42
C GLN A 4 -75.48 -43.92 32.42
N TYR A 5 -75.49 -44.59 31.27
CA TYR A 5 -74.58 -45.70 30.98
C TYR A 5 -74.35 -45.86 29.48
N CYS A 6 -73.06 -45.87 29.13
CA CYS A 6 -72.35 -46.66 28.12
C CYS A 6 -72.95 -46.91 26.73
N THR A 7 -72.10 -46.67 25.71
CA THR A 7 -71.67 -47.74 24.80
C THR A 7 -70.37 -47.39 24.07
N LYS A 8 -69.46 -48.37 24.01
CA LYS A 8 -68.19 -48.37 23.26
C LYS A 8 -68.45 -48.60 21.77
N ALA A 9 -67.64 -48.01 20.90
CA ALA A 9 -67.22 -48.65 19.66
C ALA A 9 -65.84 -48.12 19.21
N MET A 10 -64.99 -49.07 18.79
CA MET A 10 -63.59 -48.92 18.38
C MET A 10 -63.45 -48.16 17.07
N HIS A 11 -62.37 -47.38 16.91
CA HIS A 11 -61.74 -47.18 15.61
C HIS A 11 -60.22 -47.12 15.69
N LYS A 12 -59.61 -47.70 14.66
CA LYS A 12 -58.22 -48.15 14.51
C LYS A 12 -57.22 -46.99 14.42
N ASN A 13 -56.05 -47.23 15.02
CA ASN A 13 -54.82 -46.45 14.84
C ASN A 13 -54.37 -46.43 13.38
N VAL A 14 -54.08 -45.24 12.85
CA VAL A 14 -53.16 -45.03 11.73
C VAL A 14 -52.10 -44.06 12.23
N LEU A 15 -50.88 -44.56 12.45
CA LEU A 15 -49.71 -43.73 12.72
C LEU A 15 -49.31 -43.01 11.42
N ILE A 16 -49.31 -41.68 11.45
CA ILE A 16 -48.65 -40.84 10.45
C ILE A 16 -47.32 -40.38 11.10
N PRO A 17 -46.15 -40.65 10.49
CA PRO A 17 -44.90 -40.15 11.04
C PRO A 17 -44.82 -38.64 10.78
N LEU A 18 -44.80 -37.86 11.87
CA LEU A 18 -44.43 -36.45 11.85
C LEU A 18 -42.95 -36.35 11.49
N VAL A 19 -42.67 -36.11 10.21
CA VAL A 19 -41.35 -35.70 9.74
C VAL A 19 -41.11 -34.28 10.23
N TRP A 20 -40.32 -34.16 11.30
CA TRP A 20 -39.77 -32.87 11.73
C TRP A 20 -38.75 -32.42 10.69
N VAL A 21 -39.17 -31.59 9.75
CA VAL A 21 -38.25 -30.84 8.90
C VAL A 21 -37.58 -29.80 9.80
N TYR A 22 -36.36 -30.10 10.25
CA TYR A 22 -35.46 -29.08 10.76
C TYR A 22 -35.12 -28.15 9.61
N LEU A 23 -35.86 -27.04 9.49
CA LEU A 23 -35.39 -25.88 8.74
C LEU A 23 -34.19 -25.34 9.51
N PHE A 24 -32.99 -25.77 9.11
CA PHE A 24 -31.77 -25.04 9.43
C PHE A 24 -31.91 -23.66 8.80
N PHE A 25 -32.31 -22.67 9.62
CA PHE A 25 -32.00 -21.29 9.33
C PHE A 25 -30.47 -21.18 9.42
N LEU A 26 -29.79 -21.39 8.30
CA LEU A 26 -28.46 -20.83 8.09
C LEU A 26 -28.63 -19.33 8.27
N SER A 27 -28.27 -18.81 9.45
CA SER A 27 -28.05 -17.37 9.57
C SER A 27 -27.05 -17.02 8.48
N PRO A 28 -27.27 -15.98 7.64
CA PRO A 28 -26.23 -15.54 6.74
C PRO A 28 -25.08 -15.08 7.64
N GLN A 29 -24.06 -15.91 7.78
CA GLN A 29 -22.77 -15.45 8.24
C GLN A 29 -22.40 -14.36 7.23
N LEU A 30 -22.46 -13.11 7.68
CA LEU A 30 -21.96 -11.98 6.93
C LEU A 30 -20.48 -12.28 6.67
N PHE A 31 -20.19 -12.83 5.48
CA PHE A 31 -18.83 -13.08 5.09
C PHE A 31 -18.15 -11.72 4.99
N SER A 32 -17.07 -11.55 5.75
CA SER A 32 -16.18 -10.39 5.67
C SER A 32 -15.67 -10.11 4.25
N GLN A 33 -15.62 -11.15 3.44
CA GLN A 33 -15.26 -11.13 2.04
C GLN A 33 -16.45 -10.61 1.23
N LYS A 34 -16.32 -9.42 0.66
CA LYS A 34 -17.41 -8.74 -0.06
C LYS A 34 -17.37 -8.99 -1.55
N VAL A 35 -16.19 -9.22 -2.11
CA VAL A 35 -15.97 -9.37 -3.56
C VAL A 35 -15.30 -10.71 -3.85
N ASN A 36 -15.91 -11.49 -4.73
CA ASN A 36 -15.47 -12.84 -5.10
C ASN A 36 -15.29 -13.05 -6.60
N GLU A 37 -15.67 -12.06 -7.40
CA GLU A 37 -15.47 -12.13 -8.84
C GLU A 37 -14.02 -11.78 -9.18
N PHE A 38 -13.36 -12.66 -9.93
CA PHE A 38 -11.97 -12.48 -10.37
C PHE A 38 -11.91 -12.31 -11.89
N PRO A 39 -10.97 -11.47 -12.39
CA PRO A 39 -10.73 -11.41 -13.81
C PRO A 39 -10.20 -12.74 -14.34
N LYS A 40 -10.31 -12.94 -15.65
CA LYS A 40 -9.60 -14.00 -16.38
C LYS A 40 -8.29 -13.46 -16.92
N LYS A 41 -7.26 -14.30 -17.03
CA LYS A 41 -5.97 -13.91 -17.65
C LYS A 41 -6.15 -13.40 -19.08
N THR A 42 -7.16 -13.91 -19.79
CA THR A 42 -7.53 -13.53 -21.16
C THR A 42 -8.42 -12.29 -21.25
N ASP A 43 -8.86 -11.72 -20.12
CA ASP A 43 -9.62 -10.46 -20.15
C ASP A 43 -8.69 -9.30 -20.56
N PRO A 44 -9.21 -8.30 -21.30
CA PRO A 44 -8.42 -7.11 -21.61
C PRO A 44 -8.03 -6.37 -20.33
N LEU A 45 -6.90 -5.68 -20.36
CA LEU A 45 -6.27 -5.04 -19.22
C LEU A 45 -7.20 -4.08 -18.46
N HIS A 46 -7.93 -3.21 -19.16
CA HIS A 46 -8.88 -2.29 -18.54
C HIS A 46 -9.94 -3.03 -17.70
N LYS A 47 -10.40 -4.20 -18.16
CA LYS A 47 -11.34 -5.05 -17.43
C LYS A 47 -10.67 -5.69 -16.22
N LYS A 48 -9.44 -6.22 -16.37
CA LYS A 48 -8.67 -6.75 -15.24
C LYS A 48 -8.48 -5.70 -14.14
N VAL A 49 -8.09 -4.48 -14.52
CA VAL A 49 -7.90 -3.35 -13.59
C VAL A 49 -9.20 -2.96 -12.89
N ALA A 50 -10.32 -2.91 -13.60
CA ALA A 50 -11.62 -2.62 -12.99
C ALA A 50 -12.00 -3.68 -11.94
N MET A 51 -11.83 -4.96 -12.25
CA MET A 51 -12.17 -6.05 -11.32
C MET A 51 -11.22 -6.09 -10.10
N PHE A 52 -9.91 -5.93 -10.32
CA PHE A 52 -8.96 -5.81 -9.21
C PHE A 52 -9.20 -4.57 -8.36
N ASN A 53 -9.65 -3.45 -8.94
CA ASN A 53 -10.04 -2.28 -8.17
C ASN A 53 -11.23 -2.58 -7.24
N GLU A 54 -12.26 -3.29 -7.72
CA GLU A 54 -13.38 -3.72 -6.87
C GLU A 54 -12.91 -4.66 -5.75
N LEU A 55 -11.98 -5.59 -6.03
CA LEU A 55 -11.37 -6.45 -5.01
C LEU A 55 -10.62 -5.61 -3.95
N MET A 56 -9.81 -4.63 -4.36
CA MET A 56 -9.08 -3.76 -3.43
C MET A 56 -10.03 -2.95 -2.54
N LEU A 57 -11.06 -2.32 -3.11
CA LEU A 57 -12.02 -1.53 -2.34
C LEU A 57 -12.98 -2.39 -1.50
N GLY A 58 -13.26 -3.61 -1.94
CA GLY A 58 -14.21 -4.51 -1.27
C GLY A 58 -13.58 -5.31 -0.13
N ASN A 59 -12.39 -5.86 -0.35
CA ASN A 59 -11.76 -6.82 0.55
C ASN A 59 -10.55 -6.26 1.28
N HIS A 60 -9.79 -5.35 0.67
CA HIS A 60 -8.55 -4.82 1.25
C HIS A 60 -8.74 -3.48 1.96
N TRP A 61 -9.95 -2.92 1.94
CA TRP A 61 -10.22 -1.60 2.50
C TRP A 61 -10.36 -1.64 4.02
N ASN A 62 -9.45 -0.96 4.71
CA ASN A 62 -9.46 -0.75 6.16
C ASN A 62 -9.49 0.76 6.47
N GLU A 63 -10.69 1.33 6.52
CA GLU A 63 -10.91 2.76 6.80
C GLU A 63 -10.08 3.70 5.88
N GLY A 64 -9.94 3.32 4.61
CA GLY A 64 -9.14 4.03 3.60
C GLY A 64 -7.71 3.52 3.44
N ALA A 65 -7.14 2.84 4.44
CA ALA A 65 -5.89 2.12 4.28
C ALA A 65 -6.13 0.85 3.47
N ILE A 66 -5.13 0.43 2.69
CA ILE A 66 -5.22 -0.74 1.83
C ILE A 66 -4.36 -1.84 2.42
N MET A 67 -5.00 -2.92 2.85
CA MET A 67 -4.35 -4.10 3.39
C MET A 67 -3.51 -4.77 2.30
N GLN A 68 -2.22 -5.01 2.55
CA GLN A 68 -1.35 -5.73 1.59
C GLN A 68 -1.68 -7.21 1.46
N HIS A 69 -2.21 -7.79 2.54
CA HIS A 69 -2.49 -9.19 2.70
C HIS A 69 -3.76 -9.29 3.52
N VAL A 70 -4.75 -9.98 2.98
CA VAL A 70 -6.01 -10.29 3.65
C VAL A 70 -6.16 -11.79 3.70
N ILE A 71 -6.30 -12.32 4.90
CA ILE A 71 -6.68 -13.70 5.17
C ILE A 71 -8.16 -13.64 5.50
N PHE A 72 -8.96 -14.22 4.61
CA PHE A 72 -10.38 -14.26 4.84
C PHE A 72 -10.69 -15.14 6.04
N PRO A 73 -11.74 -14.82 6.81
CA PRO A 73 -12.14 -15.63 7.94
C PRO A 73 -12.26 -17.11 7.53
N PRO A 74 -11.75 -18.05 8.36
CA PRO A 74 -12.44 -18.25 9.63
C PRO A 74 -11.55 -18.56 10.86
N ALA A 75 -11.53 -17.67 11.86
CA ALA A 75 -11.46 -17.98 13.31
C ALA A 75 -11.41 -16.68 14.13
N GLY A 76 -12.53 -16.31 14.74
CA GLY A 76 -12.59 -15.32 15.82
C GLY A 76 -12.93 -13.87 15.42
N LEU A 77 -12.87 -13.51 14.13
CA LEU A 77 -13.28 -12.21 13.64
C LEU A 77 -13.90 -12.30 12.24
N ASP A 78 -14.88 -11.45 11.98
CA ASP A 78 -15.67 -11.30 10.75
C ASP A 78 -15.22 -10.10 9.90
N ARG A 79 -13.93 -9.74 9.97
CA ARG A 79 -13.35 -8.55 9.31
C ARG A 79 -12.05 -8.83 8.55
N PRO A 80 -11.79 -8.16 7.41
CA PRO A 80 -10.71 -8.52 6.50
C PRO A 80 -9.42 -7.74 6.83
N ILE A 81 -9.12 -7.62 8.13
CA ILE A 81 -7.94 -6.90 8.62
C ILE A 81 -6.86 -7.87 9.12
N ILE A 82 -7.00 -9.15 8.80
CA ILE A 82 -6.09 -10.19 9.26
C ILE A 82 -5.10 -10.51 8.14
N GLY A 83 -3.81 -10.52 8.45
CA GLY A 83 -2.76 -10.77 7.49
C GLY A 83 -1.46 -10.10 7.91
N SER A 84 -0.45 -10.18 7.04
CA SER A 84 0.76 -9.39 7.22
C SER A 84 0.42 -7.92 6.98
N GLN A 85 0.84 -7.02 7.87
CA GLN A 85 0.52 -5.59 7.78
C GLN A 85 1.74 -4.66 7.75
N ALA A 86 2.95 -5.23 7.78
CA ALA A 86 4.19 -4.47 7.87
C ALA A 86 4.36 -3.43 6.75
N ASP A 87 3.77 -3.71 5.58
CA ASP A 87 3.87 -2.85 4.42
C ASP A 87 2.54 -2.23 3.98
N CYS A 88 1.51 -2.22 4.85
CA CYS A 88 0.16 -1.69 4.55
C CYS A 88 0.16 -0.27 3.93
N LEU A 89 1.10 0.58 4.35
CA LEU A 89 1.25 1.92 3.80
C LEU A 89 1.71 1.95 2.33
N ASP A 90 2.41 0.93 1.83
CA ASP A 90 2.82 0.85 0.41
C ASP A 90 1.63 0.76 -0.56
N PRO A 91 0.75 -0.27 -0.50
CA PRO A 91 -0.41 -0.34 -1.37
C PRO A 91 -1.39 0.80 -1.11
N THR A 92 -1.41 1.39 0.10
CA THR A 92 -2.18 2.60 0.40
C THR A 92 -1.69 3.79 -0.45
N SER A 93 -0.38 4.05 -0.45
CA SER A 93 0.23 5.11 -1.29
C SER A 93 0.12 4.82 -2.79
N GLU A 94 0.21 3.55 -3.20
CA GLU A 94 0.01 3.16 -4.60
C GLU A 94 -1.42 3.43 -5.07
N MET A 95 -2.41 3.06 -4.27
CA MET A 95 -3.81 3.38 -4.58
C MET A 95 -4.06 4.89 -4.57
N LEU A 96 -3.43 5.64 -3.66
CA LEU A 96 -3.50 7.11 -3.67
C LEU A 96 -2.96 7.69 -4.97
N ALA A 97 -1.78 7.24 -5.42
CA ALA A 97 -1.22 7.65 -6.70
C ALA A 97 -2.11 7.22 -7.87
N ALA A 98 -2.61 5.99 -7.87
CA ALA A 98 -3.47 5.46 -8.92
C ALA A 98 -4.75 6.29 -9.09
N TYR A 99 -5.46 6.57 -8.00
CA TYR A 99 -6.66 7.40 -8.01
C TYR A 99 -6.37 8.85 -8.39
N SER A 100 -5.18 9.36 -8.06
CA SER A 100 -4.78 10.71 -8.44
C SER A 100 -4.57 10.84 -9.95
N HIS A 101 -3.87 9.88 -10.57
CA HIS A 101 -3.74 9.80 -12.04
C HIS A 101 -5.09 9.56 -12.70
N LYS A 102 -5.91 8.64 -12.18
CA LYS A 102 -7.26 8.37 -12.66
C LYS A 102 -8.10 9.64 -12.69
N TYR A 103 -8.19 10.35 -11.57
CA TYR A 103 -8.92 11.61 -11.48
C TYR A 103 -8.37 12.67 -12.43
N ALA A 104 -7.05 12.75 -12.62
CA ALA A 104 -6.45 13.72 -13.54
C ALA A 104 -6.98 13.56 -14.97
N ILE A 105 -7.26 12.33 -15.40
CA ILE A 105 -7.82 12.00 -16.72
C ILE A 105 -9.35 12.15 -16.73
N THR A 106 -10.04 11.53 -15.77
CA THR A 106 -11.51 11.40 -15.79
C THR A 106 -12.23 12.65 -15.29
N LYS A 107 -11.57 13.45 -14.45
CA LYS A 107 -12.16 14.53 -13.64
C LYS A 107 -13.40 14.12 -12.85
N ASN A 108 -13.59 12.82 -12.62
CA ASN A 108 -14.78 12.31 -11.94
C ASN A 108 -14.69 12.57 -10.44
N PRO A 109 -15.63 13.31 -9.83
CA PRO A 109 -15.57 13.64 -8.40
C PRO A 109 -15.61 12.39 -7.49
N LYS A 110 -16.11 11.25 -7.97
CA LYS A 110 -16.06 9.97 -7.22
C LYS A 110 -14.63 9.47 -7.06
N ASP A 111 -13.78 9.60 -8.08
CA ASP A 111 -12.39 9.16 -8.02
C ASP A 111 -11.60 10.03 -7.03
N ARG A 112 -11.83 11.36 -7.03
CA ARG A 112 -11.26 12.26 -6.01
C ARG A 112 -11.75 11.95 -4.61
N LYS A 113 -13.03 11.59 -4.43
CA LYS A 113 -13.56 11.21 -3.13
C LYS A 113 -12.80 9.99 -2.57
N ILE A 114 -12.54 8.98 -3.38
CA ILE A 114 -11.78 7.79 -2.96
C ILE A 114 -10.33 8.18 -2.64
N ALA A 115 -9.66 8.99 -3.48
CA ALA A 115 -8.33 9.50 -3.18
C ALA A 115 -8.27 10.25 -1.84
N ASN A 116 -9.28 11.09 -1.57
CA ASN A 116 -9.42 11.82 -0.32
C ASN A 116 -9.57 10.87 0.88
N GLU A 117 -10.36 9.81 0.78
CA GLU A 117 -10.52 8.80 1.83
C GLU A 117 -9.21 8.04 2.10
N ILE A 118 -8.48 7.65 1.04
CA ILE A 118 -7.16 7.02 1.16
C ILE A 118 -6.16 7.96 1.84
N PHE A 119 -6.11 9.23 1.43
CA PHE A 119 -5.24 10.23 2.06
C PHE A 119 -5.62 10.48 3.53
N GLN A 120 -6.91 10.46 3.88
CA GLN A 120 -7.34 10.53 5.28
C GLN A 120 -6.84 9.33 6.10
N ALA A 121 -6.71 8.15 5.51
CA ALA A 121 -6.10 7.00 6.18
C ALA A 121 -4.60 7.19 6.44
N ILE A 122 -3.87 7.84 5.52
CA ILE A 122 -2.46 8.23 5.75
C ILE A 122 -2.36 9.23 6.92
N LEU A 123 -3.24 10.24 6.98
CA LEU A 123 -3.32 11.14 8.14
C LEU A 123 -3.64 10.37 9.43
N LYS A 124 -4.48 9.33 9.35
CA LYS A 124 -4.81 8.48 10.50
C LYS A 124 -3.63 7.61 10.95
N LEU A 125 -2.77 7.16 10.04
CA LEU A 125 -1.52 6.44 10.39
C LEU A 125 -0.57 7.31 11.20
N GLU A 126 -0.56 8.64 11.01
CA GLU A 126 0.13 9.57 11.92
C GLU A 126 -0.66 9.72 13.22
N LYS A 127 -1.96 10.05 13.12
CA LYS A 127 -2.80 10.37 14.28
C LYS A 127 -2.81 9.26 15.33
N VAL A 128 -2.86 8.00 14.91
CA VAL A 128 -2.98 6.83 15.80
C VAL A 128 -1.76 6.64 16.71
N THR A 129 -0.60 7.19 16.35
CA THR A 129 0.61 7.11 17.16
C THR A 129 0.57 8.08 18.35
N GLY A 130 -0.17 9.18 18.20
CA GLY A 130 -0.22 10.27 19.18
C GLY A 130 1.04 11.15 19.20
N VAL A 131 1.98 10.92 18.28
CA VAL A 131 3.24 11.66 18.16
C VAL A 131 3.28 12.38 16.82
N GLU A 132 3.46 13.69 16.86
CA GLU A 132 3.54 14.53 15.68
C GLU A 132 4.69 14.12 14.76
N GLY A 133 4.41 13.88 13.48
CA GLY A 133 5.38 13.43 12.49
C GLY A 133 5.82 11.96 12.62
N LEU A 134 5.24 11.17 13.53
CA LEU A 134 5.46 9.72 13.60
C LEU A 134 4.30 8.99 12.92
N VAL A 135 4.59 8.23 11.86
CA VAL A 135 3.60 7.51 11.06
C VAL A 135 3.72 6.01 11.30
N ALA A 136 2.61 5.35 11.62
CA ALA A 136 2.54 3.90 11.79
C ALA A 136 2.64 3.16 10.44
N ARG A 137 3.08 1.89 10.48
CA ARG A 137 3.01 0.97 9.34
C ARG A 137 1.58 0.59 8.97
N SER A 138 0.75 0.38 10.00
CA SER A 138 -0.67 0.02 9.89
C SER A 138 -1.42 0.32 11.20
N PHE A 139 -2.76 0.26 11.17
CA PHE A 139 -3.62 0.35 12.33
C PHE A 139 -4.79 -0.64 12.26
N ASN A 140 -5.28 -1.06 13.43
CA ASN A 140 -6.46 -1.91 13.58
C ASN A 140 -7.37 -1.35 14.68
N GLN A 141 -8.68 -1.30 14.44
CA GLN A 141 -9.67 -0.92 15.46
C GLN A 141 -9.92 -2.10 16.42
N THR A 142 -9.07 -2.28 17.42
CA THR A 142 -9.19 -3.32 18.43
C THR A 142 -8.57 -2.85 19.75
N ASN A 143 -9.08 -3.38 20.87
CA ASN A 143 -8.47 -3.19 22.19
C ASN A 143 -7.49 -4.30 22.56
N GLU A 144 -7.59 -5.44 21.86
CA GLU A 144 -6.79 -6.64 22.16
C GLU A 144 -5.92 -6.99 20.96
N PRO A 145 -4.74 -7.58 21.18
CA PRO A 145 -3.92 -8.13 20.10
C PRO A 145 -4.70 -9.13 19.26
N LEU A 146 -4.52 -9.04 17.94
CA LEU A 146 -5.01 -10.02 16.99
C LEU A 146 -3.95 -11.11 16.79
N TRP A 147 -4.38 -12.34 16.49
CA TRP A 147 -3.46 -13.46 16.37
C TRP A 147 -2.36 -13.24 15.31
N HIS A 148 -2.64 -12.44 14.28
CA HIS A 148 -1.68 -12.16 13.22
C HIS A 148 -0.50 -11.32 13.73
N GLU A 149 -0.67 -10.58 14.83
CA GLU A 149 0.39 -9.80 15.49
C GLU A 149 1.50 -10.70 16.07
N GLU A 150 1.16 -11.94 16.43
CA GLU A 150 2.11 -12.95 16.93
C GLU A 150 2.69 -13.83 15.82
N VAL A 151 1.96 -13.99 14.71
CA VAL A 151 2.31 -14.93 13.63
C VAL A 151 3.16 -14.28 12.54
N PHE A 152 2.90 -13.02 12.20
CA PHE A 152 3.61 -12.33 11.13
C PHE A 152 4.71 -11.42 11.66
N TRP A 153 5.70 -11.16 10.79
CA TRP A 153 6.83 -10.31 11.09
C TRP A 153 6.43 -8.85 11.36
N TYR A 154 7.23 -8.26 12.24
CA TYR A 154 7.06 -7.06 13.09
C TYR A 154 6.08 -7.25 14.25
N HIS A 155 6.63 -7.34 15.46
CA HIS A 155 5.91 -7.54 16.72
C HIS A 155 5.72 -6.24 17.53
N GLU A 156 5.99 -5.08 16.93
CA GLU A 156 5.96 -3.80 17.63
C GLU A 156 4.57 -3.16 17.59
N TRP A 157 3.57 -3.88 18.11
CA TRP A 157 2.20 -3.42 18.17
C TRP A 157 1.90 -2.66 19.46
N HIS A 158 1.38 -1.45 19.31
CA HIS A 158 1.09 -0.53 20.40
C HIS A 158 -0.40 -0.30 20.57
N GLN A 159 -0.84 -0.10 21.80
CA GLN A 159 -2.15 0.50 22.05
C GLN A 159 -2.08 2.00 21.77
N SER A 160 -3.03 2.52 21.00
CA SER A 160 -3.07 3.96 20.71
C SER A 160 -3.46 4.76 21.95
N THR A 161 -2.70 5.81 22.24
CA THR A 161 -2.97 6.77 23.34
C THR A 161 -3.84 7.94 22.87
N SER A 162 -3.81 8.27 21.56
CA SER A 162 -4.57 9.34 20.93
C SER A 162 -5.91 8.88 20.34
N MET A 163 -6.05 7.58 20.09
CA MET A 163 -7.24 6.95 19.53
C MET A 163 -7.62 5.70 20.34
N PRO A 164 -8.27 5.84 21.51
CA PRO A 164 -8.74 4.69 22.29
C PRO A 164 -9.56 3.73 21.43
N GLY A 165 -9.37 2.42 21.60
CA GLY A 165 -9.97 1.41 20.72
C GLY A 165 -9.14 1.04 19.49
N TYR A 166 -7.96 1.61 19.31
CA TYR A 166 -7.05 1.30 18.20
C TYR A 166 -5.71 0.75 18.67
N ARG A 167 -5.19 -0.21 17.89
CA ARG A 167 -3.79 -0.65 17.93
C ARG A 167 -3.09 -0.24 16.64
N TRP A 168 -1.78 -0.02 16.70
CA TRP A 168 -0.97 0.36 15.54
C TRP A 168 0.41 -0.30 15.57
N LEU A 169 1.02 -0.46 14.40
CA LEU A 169 2.30 -1.12 14.22
C LEU A 169 3.42 -0.08 13.98
N GLY A 170 4.48 -0.14 14.78
CA GLY A 170 5.62 0.78 14.76
C GLY A 170 6.78 0.43 13.81
N ASP A 171 7.97 0.94 14.10
CA ASP A 171 9.24 0.74 13.40
C ASP A 171 9.18 1.02 11.90
N LEU A 172 8.69 2.20 11.50
CA LEU A 172 8.52 2.57 10.10
C LEU A 172 9.85 2.49 9.32
N SER A 173 9.83 1.91 8.12
CA SER A 173 11.03 1.70 7.29
C SER A 173 11.18 2.75 6.18
N ALA A 174 12.38 2.88 5.60
CA ALA A 174 12.71 3.85 4.55
C ALA A 174 11.85 3.68 3.27
N ASP A 175 11.53 2.44 2.93
CA ASP A 175 10.57 2.12 1.85
C ASP A 175 9.22 2.85 1.99
N LYS A 176 8.70 2.93 3.23
CA LYS A 176 7.46 3.62 3.58
C LYS A 176 7.60 5.12 3.61
N PHE A 177 8.74 5.61 4.07
CA PHE A 177 9.10 7.02 3.93
C PHE A 177 9.01 7.45 2.45
N THR A 178 9.55 6.63 1.54
CA THR A 178 9.46 6.84 0.10
C THR A 178 8.03 6.78 -0.44
N SER A 179 7.23 5.82 0.03
CA SER A 179 5.81 5.72 -0.33
C SER A 179 5.00 6.94 0.06
N ILE A 180 5.26 7.56 1.22
CA ILE A 180 4.51 8.74 1.68
C ILE A 180 4.76 9.93 0.77
N PHE A 181 6.02 10.35 0.56
CA PHE A 181 6.25 11.56 -0.24
C PHE A 181 5.84 11.35 -1.72
N TYR A 182 6.00 10.15 -2.26
CA TYR A 182 5.55 9.83 -3.61
C TYR A 182 4.02 9.89 -3.74
N GLY A 183 3.30 9.17 -2.88
CA GLY A 183 1.84 9.08 -2.95
C GLY A 183 1.18 10.43 -2.62
N VAL A 184 1.61 11.07 -1.53
CA VAL A 184 1.07 12.37 -1.08
C VAL A 184 1.43 13.48 -2.07
N GLY A 185 2.65 13.49 -2.60
CA GLY A 185 3.05 14.48 -3.59
C GLY A 185 2.27 14.37 -4.91
N THR A 186 2.08 13.13 -5.40
CA THR A 186 1.25 12.87 -6.59
C THR A 186 -0.20 13.30 -6.37
N PHE A 187 -0.76 13.02 -5.19
CA PHE A 187 -2.10 13.45 -4.82
C PHE A 187 -2.24 14.96 -4.75
N TRP A 188 -1.27 15.64 -4.12
CA TRP A 188 -1.24 17.09 -4.04
C TRP A 188 -1.23 17.73 -5.43
N GLU A 189 -0.42 17.21 -6.34
CA GLU A 189 -0.27 17.75 -7.70
C GLU A 189 -1.54 17.55 -8.54
N LEU A 190 -2.09 16.34 -8.55
CA LEU A 190 -3.06 15.91 -9.57
C LEU A 190 -4.51 15.89 -9.12
N CYS A 191 -4.79 15.77 -7.81
CA CYS A 191 -6.10 15.37 -7.31
C CYS A 191 -6.65 16.26 -6.19
N ALA A 192 -5.78 16.70 -5.28
CA ALA A 192 -6.16 17.48 -4.12
C ALA A 192 -6.79 18.83 -4.51
N ASP A 193 -7.92 19.14 -3.88
CA ASP A 193 -8.45 20.51 -3.85
C ASP A 193 -7.67 21.38 -2.85
N ALA A 194 -8.00 22.66 -2.75
CA ALA A 194 -7.29 23.60 -1.87
C ALA A 194 -7.21 23.11 -0.41
N ALA A 195 -8.30 22.59 0.15
CA ALA A 195 -8.34 22.12 1.53
C ALA A 195 -7.48 20.87 1.74
N TYR A 196 -7.46 19.95 0.77
CA TYR A 196 -6.61 18.76 0.83
C TYR A 196 -5.14 19.06 0.52
N LYS A 197 -4.85 20.09 -0.30
CA LYS A 197 -3.49 20.58 -0.54
C LYS A 197 -2.85 21.09 0.75
N GLU A 198 -3.58 21.87 1.54
CA GLU A 198 -3.12 22.34 2.85
C GLU A 198 -2.85 21.18 3.81
N LYS A 199 -3.74 20.18 3.87
CA LYS A 199 -3.55 19.00 4.73
C LYS A 199 -2.33 18.15 4.31
N ALA A 200 -2.13 17.95 3.01
CA ALA A 200 -0.99 17.22 2.47
C ALA A 200 0.33 17.94 2.75
N ALA A 201 0.37 19.26 2.57
CA ALA A 201 1.52 20.09 2.93
C ALA A 201 1.81 19.99 4.44
N ALA A 202 0.79 20.10 5.28
CA ALA A 202 0.96 20.00 6.73
C ALA A 202 1.45 18.61 7.18
N LEU A 203 1.00 17.52 6.55
CA LEU A 203 1.50 16.17 6.85
C LEU A 203 2.99 16.04 6.50
N LEU A 204 3.40 16.40 5.29
CA LEU A 204 4.79 16.28 4.87
C LEU A 204 5.71 17.20 5.68
N ASP A 205 5.24 18.39 6.03
CA ASP A 205 5.97 19.31 6.90
C ASP A 205 6.29 18.67 8.26
N ARG A 206 5.30 18.05 8.92
CA ARG A 206 5.51 17.35 10.19
C ARG A 206 6.36 16.09 10.04
N PHE A 207 6.03 15.24 9.07
CA PHE A 207 6.70 13.96 8.88
C PHE A 207 8.16 14.12 8.44
N ILE A 208 8.41 14.84 7.34
CA ILE A 208 9.77 15.06 6.82
C ILE A 208 10.52 16.05 7.70
N GLY A 209 9.84 17.06 8.26
CA GLY A 209 10.42 17.98 9.24
C GLY A 209 10.99 17.25 10.45
N ARG A 210 10.25 16.28 11.02
CA ARG A 210 10.73 15.45 12.13
C ARG A 210 12.00 14.69 11.76
N VAL A 211 12.09 14.13 10.55
CA VAL A 211 13.31 13.44 10.08
C VAL A 211 14.49 14.42 10.01
N VAL A 212 14.30 15.61 9.44
CA VAL A 212 15.31 16.67 9.40
C VAL A 212 15.75 17.10 10.80
N ASP A 213 14.80 17.32 11.71
CA ASP A 213 15.05 17.74 13.10
C ASP A 213 15.83 16.67 13.90
N ASN A 214 15.68 15.40 13.54
CA ASN A 214 16.41 14.28 14.13
C ASN A 214 17.71 13.95 13.37
N ASN A 215 18.32 14.95 12.72
CA ASN A 215 19.55 14.80 11.94
C ASN A 215 19.42 13.72 10.85
N PHE A 216 18.32 13.78 10.11
CA PHE A 216 17.96 12.89 9.01
C PHE A 216 17.81 11.41 9.43
N LYS A 217 17.37 11.17 10.66
CA LYS A 217 16.98 9.83 11.13
C LYS A 217 15.47 9.75 11.18
N LEU A 218 14.90 8.72 10.57
CA LEU A 218 13.51 8.34 10.83
C LEU A 218 13.47 7.69 12.21
N THR A 219 12.87 8.38 13.17
CA THR A 219 12.87 7.96 14.58
C THR A 219 11.53 7.39 14.99
N ASP A 220 11.57 6.36 15.82
CA ASP A 220 10.40 5.70 16.40
C ASP A 220 9.90 6.39 17.69
N LEU A 221 8.90 5.77 18.33
CA LEU A 221 8.26 6.20 19.57
C LEU A 221 9.25 6.43 20.72
N ASP A 222 10.32 5.63 20.79
CA ASP A 222 11.35 5.75 21.83
C ASP A 222 12.40 6.84 21.52
N GLY A 223 12.26 7.54 20.39
CA GLY A 223 13.18 8.58 19.92
C GLY A 223 14.46 8.05 19.28
N LYS A 224 14.63 6.73 19.16
CA LYS A 224 15.75 6.12 18.43
C LYS A 224 15.39 5.96 16.97
N MET A 225 16.42 5.77 16.14
CA MET A 225 16.24 5.49 14.71
C MET A 225 15.53 4.15 14.52
N THR A 226 14.57 4.08 13.61
CA THR A 226 13.94 2.83 13.19
C THR A 226 14.97 1.91 12.52
N LEU A 227 14.67 0.61 12.44
CA LEU A 227 15.61 -0.41 11.95
C LEU A 227 16.19 -0.08 10.56
N TRP A 228 15.37 0.51 9.69
CA TRP A 228 15.72 0.82 8.30
C TRP A 228 15.66 2.32 7.98
N GLY A 229 15.64 3.18 9.00
CA GLY A 229 15.33 4.61 8.89
C GLY A 229 16.52 5.55 8.77
N ASN A 230 17.63 5.13 8.15
CA ASN A 230 18.89 5.88 8.18
C ASN A 230 19.12 6.74 6.92
N PHE A 231 18.81 8.04 7.02
CA PHE A 231 19.19 9.06 6.02
C PHE A 231 20.27 10.01 6.54
N CYS A 232 20.88 9.68 7.68
CA CYS A 232 21.77 10.53 8.44
C CYS A 232 23.12 10.69 7.73
N PRO A 233 23.56 11.91 7.40
CA PRO A 233 24.84 12.11 6.71
C PRO A 233 26.06 11.80 7.58
N ASN A 234 25.88 11.68 8.90
CA ASN A 234 26.94 11.37 9.85
C ASN A 234 27.01 9.87 10.21
N LEU A 235 26.15 9.04 9.62
CA LEU A 235 26.15 7.58 9.81
C LEU A 235 26.31 6.89 8.46
N PRO A 236 27.00 5.73 8.40
CA PRO A 236 27.01 4.92 7.18
C PRO A 236 25.59 4.53 6.77
N HIS A 237 25.19 4.90 5.56
CA HIS A 237 23.88 4.60 4.97
C HIS A 237 24.05 4.10 3.54
N GLN A 238 22.99 3.55 2.95
CA GLN A 238 23.04 3.09 1.57
C GLN A 238 22.91 4.29 0.62
N GLU A 239 23.52 4.18 -0.55
CA GLU A 239 23.45 5.22 -1.60
C GLU A 239 22.01 5.52 -2.04
N LEU A 240 21.11 4.53 -1.94
CA LEU A 240 19.67 4.73 -2.15
C LEU A 240 19.06 5.71 -1.14
N ASN A 241 19.49 5.68 0.13
CA ASN A 241 18.94 6.57 1.15
C ASN A 241 19.25 8.04 0.83
N SER A 242 20.38 8.33 0.19
CA SER A 242 20.70 9.67 -0.32
C SER A 242 19.68 10.12 -1.36
N LEU A 243 19.33 9.26 -2.32
CA LEU A 243 18.31 9.53 -3.34
C LEU A 243 16.93 9.81 -2.71
N GLU A 244 16.51 8.94 -1.79
CA GLU A 244 15.21 9.03 -1.11
C GLU A 244 15.08 10.35 -0.32
N MET A 245 16.12 10.72 0.43
CA MET A 245 16.12 11.95 1.21
C MET A 245 16.12 13.20 0.34
N LEU A 246 16.91 13.22 -0.74
CA LEU A 246 16.90 14.34 -1.70
C LEU A 246 15.52 14.51 -2.36
N ALA A 247 14.89 13.42 -2.78
CA ALA A 247 13.55 13.44 -3.34
C ALA A 247 12.51 13.95 -2.33
N ALA A 248 12.56 13.47 -1.09
CA ALA A 248 11.61 13.89 -0.05
C ALA A 248 11.74 15.39 0.28
N LEU A 249 12.95 15.92 0.36
CA LEU A 249 13.18 17.36 0.59
C LEU A 249 12.66 18.20 -0.57
N LYS A 250 12.92 17.79 -1.83
CA LYS A 250 12.44 18.50 -3.01
C LYS A 250 10.91 18.53 -3.09
N VAL A 251 10.26 17.39 -2.87
CA VAL A 251 8.79 17.29 -2.81
C VAL A 251 8.21 18.15 -1.69
N THR A 252 8.79 18.07 -0.49
CA THR A 252 8.29 18.83 0.68
C THR A 252 8.49 20.32 0.48
N HIS A 253 9.61 20.76 -0.09
CA HIS A 253 9.82 22.15 -0.45
C HIS A 253 8.79 22.63 -1.46
N HIS A 254 8.59 21.90 -2.56
CA HIS A 254 7.63 22.25 -3.61
C HIS A 254 6.20 22.44 -3.07
N ILE A 255 5.79 21.56 -2.15
CA ILE A 255 4.42 21.55 -1.63
C ILE A 255 4.21 22.57 -0.51
N THR A 256 5.20 22.79 0.35
CA THR A 256 5.07 23.65 1.53
C THR A 256 5.57 25.08 1.30
N GLY A 257 6.47 25.29 0.34
CA GLY A 257 7.18 26.55 0.12
C GLY A 257 8.15 26.92 1.24
N LYS A 258 8.44 26.02 2.20
CA LYS A 258 9.31 26.34 3.34
C LYS A 258 10.78 26.14 2.99
N GLU A 259 11.53 27.25 3.02
CA GLU A 259 12.94 27.31 2.62
C GLU A 259 13.85 26.33 3.40
N ARG A 260 13.49 25.96 4.64
CA ARG A 260 14.27 24.99 5.43
C ARG A 260 14.53 23.67 4.70
N TYR A 261 13.62 23.23 3.84
CA TYR A 261 13.78 21.98 3.08
C TYR A 261 14.73 22.15 1.89
N ASN A 262 14.67 23.29 1.21
CA ASN A 262 15.61 23.65 0.16
C ASN A 262 17.03 23.85 0.70
N ALA A 263 17.16 24.54 1.84
CA ALA A 263 18.43 24.68 2.54
C ALA A 263 19.00 23.33 2.98
N ALA A 264 18.18 22.43 3.52
CA ALA A 264 18.63 21.07 3.87
C ALA A 264 19.05 20.26 2.63
N TYR A 265 18.32 20.39 1.53
CA TYR A 265 18.63 19.73 0.25
C TYR A 265 20.01 20.16 -0.28
N HIS A 266 20.26 21.46 -0.36
CA HIS A 266 21.57 21.99 -0.78
C HIS A 266 22.68 21.68 0.24
N MET A 267 22.39 21.69 1.54
CA MET A 267 23.38 21.30 2.54
C MET A 267 23.82 19.83 2.37
N LEU A 268 22.90 18.90 2.12
CA LEU A 268 23.23 17.48 1.88
C LEU A 268 24.06 17.30 0.59
N ILE A 269 23.83 18.13 -0.42
CA ILE A 269 24.59 18.13 -1.66
C ILE A 269 25.99 18.73 -1.44
N ASP A 270 26.06 19.98 -0.98
CA ASP A 270 27.30 20.75 -0.94
C ASP A 270 28.30 20.23 0.09
N ARG A 271 27.80 19.75 1.22
CA ARG A 271 28.65 19.31 2.35
C ARG A 271 28.84 17.80 2.39
N TYR A 272 27.84 17.04 1.96
CA TYR A 272 27.81 15.58 2.12
C TYR A 272 27.72 14.83 0.79
N HIS A 273 27.71 15.54 -0.35
CA HIS A 273 27.77 14.97 -1.70
C HIS A 273 26.65 13.97 -2.01
N TYR A 274 25.46 14.18 -1.44
CA TYR A 274 24.32 13.27 -1.64
C TYR A 274 23.92 13.11 -3.12
N ASP A 275 24.18 14.12 -3.94
CA ASP A 275 23.98 14.12 -5.39
C ASP A 275 24.96 13.21 -6.15
N ASP A 276 26.17 12.99 -5.62
CA ASP A 276 27.13 12.01 -6.15
C ASP A 276 26.85 10.60 -5.59
N HIS A 277 26.59 10.51 -4.30
CA HIS A 277 26.21 9.27 -3.61
C HIS A 277 25.03 8.58 -4.29
N GLN A 278 23.94 9.34 -4.51
CA GLN A 278 22.74 8.80 -5.13
C GLN A 278 23.00 8.14 -6.49
N ILE A 279 24.03 8.55 -7.27
CA ILE A 279 24.36 7.93 -8.58
C ILE A 279 24.54 6.42 -8.45
N ASN A 280 25.00 5.93 -7.29
CA ASN A 280 25.27 4.53 -7.04
C ASN A 280 24.13 3.76 -6.35
N SER A 281 22.92 4.33 -6.22
CA SER A 281 21.78 3.65 -5.58
C SER A 281 21.41 2.30 -6.23
N LYS A 282 21.72 2.11 -7.52
CA LYS A 282 21.63 0.79 -8.15
C LYS A 282 22.87 -0.05 -7.91
N ILE A 283 22.74 -1.19 -7.24
CA ILE A 283 23.75 -2.23 -7.27
C ILE A 283 23.71 -2.90 -8.66
N LEU A 284 24.83 -2.89 -9.38
CA LEU A 284 24.95 -3.56 -10.69
C LEU A 284 25.66 -4.90 -10.59
N PHE A 285 26.59 -5.06 -9.65
CA PHE A 285 27.35 -6.29 -9.47
C PHE A 285 27.64 -6.52 -7.97
N PRO A 286 27.57 -7.77 -7.49
CA PRO A 286 27.12 -8.97 -8.20
C PRO A 286 25.60 -8.97 -8.43
N LYS A 287 25.10 -9.74 -9.43
CA LYS A 287 23.67 -9.71 -9.82
C LYS A 287 22.76 -10.16 -8.68
N GLU A 288 23.25 -11.06 -7.84
CA GLU A 288 22.55 -11.64 -6.70
C GLU A 288 22.29 -10.63 -5.57
N TRP A 289 22.99 -9.49 -5.58
CA TRP A 289 22.78 -8.40 -4.62
C TRP A 289 21.79 -7.35 -5.13
N ARG A 290 21.26 -7.52 -6.35
CA ARG A 290 20.19 -6.66 -6.87
C ARG A 290 18.91 -6.96 -6.10
N ASN A 291 18.33 -5.94 -5.51
CA ASN A 291 17.02 -6.00 -4.89
C ASN A 291 16.03 -5.18 -5.71
N VAL A 292 14.98 -5.83 -6.23
CA VAL A 292 13.94 -5.15 -7.01
C VAL A 292 13.09 -4.20 -6.15
N GLY A 293 13.03 -4.42 -4.84
CA GLY A 293 12.44 -3.48 -3.90
C GLY A 293 13.18 -2.15 -3.89
N ASP A 294 14.52 -2.16 -3.93
CA ASP A 294 15.33 -0.94 -3.97
C ASP A 294 15.10 -0.15 -5.27
N ASP A 295 14.94 -0.84 -6.39
CA ASP A 295 14.54 -0.22 -7.67
C ASP A 295 13.19 0.48 -7.59
N TYR A 296 12.27 -0.09 -6.79
CA TYR A 296 10.95 0.47 -6.57
C TYR A 296 11.01 1.84 -5.89
N HIS A 297 11.85 1.98 -4.88
CA HIS A 297 12.07 3.23 -4.16
C HIS A 297 12.85 4.24 -4.99
N ALA A 298 13.84 3.78 -5.76
CA ALA A 298 14.58 4.63 -6.68
C ALA A 298 13.66 5.21 -7.78
N ALA A 299 12.81 4.39 -8.40
CA ALA A 299 11.88 4.84 -9.43
C ALA A 299 10.91 5.91 -8.93
N ARG A 300 10.33 5.74 -7.72
CA ARG A 300 9.50 6.75 -7.05
C ARG A 300 10.26 8.04 -6.78
N SER A 301 11.48 7.92 -6.27
CA SER A 301 12.33 9.06 -5.92
C SER A 301 12.73 9.86 -7.16
N LEU A 302 13.23 9.20 -8.21
CA LEU A 302 13.61 9.84 -9.48
C LEU A 302 12.42 10.48 -10.19
N TYR A 303 11.26 9.81 -10.20
CA TYR A 303 10.04 10.34 -10.80
C TYR A 303 9.62 11.68 -10.18
N MET A 304 9.76 11.81 -8.86
CA MET A 304 9.44 13.06 -8.17
C MET A 304 10.58 14.08 -8.30
N LEU A 305 11.81 13.67 -8.03
CA LEU A 305 12.97 14.56 -7.96
C LEU A 305 13.27 15.21 -9.31
N MET A 306 13.32 14.43 -10.40
CA MET A 306 13.67 14.97 -11.72
C MET A 306 12.61 15.88 -12.32
N ARG A 307 11.33 15.72 -11.96
CA ARG A 307 10.25 16.60 -12.44
C ARG A 307 10.18 17.93 -11.69
N LEU A 308 10.80 18.00 -10.51
CA LEU A 308 10.79 19.17 -9.63
C LEU A 308 12.16 19.87 -9.55
N GLU A 309 13.19 19.33 -10.19
CA GLU A 309 14.52 19.91 -10.24
C GLU A 309 14.67 20.81 -11.48
N ASP A 310 15.25 22.00 -11.26
CA ASP A 310 15.48 23.01 -12.30
C ASP A 310 16.98 23.22 -12.57
N ASP A 311 17.89 22.82 -11.67
CA ASP A 311 19.33 22.93 -11.88
C ASP A 311 19.79 21.88 -12.92
N PRO A 312 20.30 22.31 -14.09
CA PRO A 312 20.73 21.39 -15.15
C PRO A 312 21.91 20.49 -14.72
N ASN A 313 22.77 20.93 -13.79
CA ASN A 313 23.88 20.11 -13.31
C ASN A 313 23.38 18.96 -12.43
N LEU A 314 22.40 19.23 -11.56
CA LEU A 314 21.79 18.20 -10.72
C LEU A 314 20.93 17.25 -11.56
N LEU A 315 20.17 17.77 -12.52
CA LEU A 315 19.44 16.94 -13.49
C LEU A 315 20.35 15.98 -14.25
N ASN A 316 21.56 16.40 -14.63
CA ASN A 316 22.53 15.50 -15.25
C ASN A 316 22.92 14.35 -14.31
N LYS A 317 23.17 14.61 -13.02
CA LYS A 317 23.50 13.57 -12.03
C LYS A 317 22.32 12.62 -11.79
N TYR A 318 21.09 13.13 -11.73
CA TYR A 318 19.90 12.30 -11.62
C TYR A 318 19.65 11.47 -12.87
N ARG A 319 19.94 12.01 -14.06
CA ARG A 319 19.92 11.24 -15.31
C ARG A 319 20.98 10.15 -15.33
N MET A 320 22.18 10.38 -14.78
CA MET A 320 23.19 9.33 -14.63
C MET A 320 22.69 8.18 -13.74
N ASN A 321 22.04 8.51 -12.62
CA ASN A 321 21.42 7.51 -11.76
C ASN A 321 20.32 6.71 -12.49
N LEU A 322 19.39 7.41 -13.15
CA LEU A 322 18.31 6.78 -13.93
C LEU A 322 18.87 5.84 -15.00
N ASN A 323 19.92 6.26 -15.73
CA ASN A 323 20.58 5.44 -16.73
C ASN A 323 21.29 4.21 -16.12
N ARG A 324 21.78 4.33 -14.89
CA ARG A 324 22.37 3.21 -14.16
C ARG A 324 21.31 2.17 -13.78
N HIS A 325 20.15 2.59 -13.29
CA HIS A 325 19.00 1.71 -13.08
C HIS A 325 18.53 1.09 -14.41
N TRP A 326 18.45 1.88 -15.48
CA TRP A 326 18.04 1.43 -16.81
C TRP A 326 18.91 0.32 -17.39
N TYR A 327 20.21 0.31 -17.08
CA TYR A 327 21.10 -0.79 -17.48
C TYR A 327 20.57 -2.17 -17.06
N ASP A 328 19.91 -2.25 -15.91
CA ASP A 328 19.24 -3.48 -15.44
C ASP A 328 17.79 -3.56 -15.93
N TRP A 329 17.03 -2.47 -15.82
CA TRP A 329 15.59 -2.47 -16.12
C TRP A 329 15.26 -2.78 -17.57
N ARG A 330 16.14 -2.46 -18.52
CA ARG A 330 15.87 -2.70 -19.94
C ARG A 330 15.73 -4.19 -20.29
N ASP A 331 16.34 -5.05 -19.46
CA ASP A 331 16.43 -6.51 -19.62
C ASP A 331 15.65 -7.25 -18.50
N ILE A 332 14.81 -6.53 -17.73
CA ILE A 332 14.08 -7.10 -16.59
C ILE A 332 12.93 -8.00 -17.05
N GLU A 333 12.80 -9.17 -16.44
CA GLU A 333 11.65 -10.03 -16.64
C GLU A 333 10.45 -9.50 -15.84
N PHE A 334 9.25 -9.47 -16.44
CA PHE A 334 8.02 -8.99 -15.80
C PHE A 334 7.42 -10.02 -14.85
N THR A 335 8.21 -10.43 -13.85
CA THR A 335 7.83 -11.40 -12.82
C THR A 335 7.20 -10.73 -11.60
N TRP A 336 7.37 -9.41 -11.46
CA TRP A 336 6.75 -8.59 -10.43
C TRP A 336 5.99 -7.43 -11.06
N GLU A 337 4.79 -7.13 -10.54
CA GLU A 337 3.88 -6.16 -11.16
C GLU A 337 4.52 -4.77 -11.32
N SER A 338 5.40 -4.37 -10.42
CA SER A 338 6.07 -3.06 -10.47
C SER A 338 7.14 -2.95 -11.56
N ASN A 339 7.64 -4.06 -12.13
CA ASN A 339 8.72 -4.01 -13.12
C ASN A 339 8.36 -3.18 -14.35
N ILE A 340 7.12 -3.29 -14.81
CA ILE A 340 6.66 -2.55 -16.00
C ILE A 340 6.59 -1.03 -15.75
N TRP A 341 6.40 -0.64 -14.49
CA TRP A 341 6.38 0.77 -14.12
C TRP A 341 7.74 1.43 -14.25
N PHE A 342 8.83 0.68 -14.02
CA PHE A 342 10.20 1.19 -14.19
C PHE A 342 10.46 1.66 -15.62
N LEU A 343 9.99 0.88 -16.59
CA LEU A 343 10.07 1.23 -18.01
C LEU A 343 9.23 2.48 -18.30
N MET A 344 8.01 2.56 -17.76
CA MET A 344 7.17 3.74 -17.96
C MET A 344 7.78 5.01 -17.34
N VAL A 345 8.33 4.92 -16.13
CA VAL A 345 9.05 6.02 -15.47
C VAL A 345 10.25 6.46 -16.32
N TYR A 346 11.05 5.51 -16.81
CA TYR A 346 12.17 5.83 -17.70
C TYR A 346 11.69 6.57 -18.94
N LYS A 347 10.67 6.05 -19.66
CA LYS A 347 10.10 6.75 -20.84
C LYS A 347 9.63 8.17 -20.50
N VAL A 348 8.92 8.35 -19.39
CA VAL A 348 8.40 9.67 -18.98
C VAL A 348 9.53 10.66 -18.69
N LEU A 349 10.58 10.22 -17.99
CA LEU A 349 11.68 11.10 -17.59
C LEU A 349 12.69 11.35 -18.71
N THR A 350 12.72 10.49 -19.74
CA THR A 350 13.71 10.57 -20.82
C THR A 350 13.15 11.01 -22.16
N GLY A 351 11.86 10.78 -22.41
CA GLY A 351 11.24 10.89 -23.73
C GLY A 351 11.65 9.79 -24.71
N GLU A 352 12.51 8.84 -24.31
CA GLU A 352 13.01 7.79 -25.19
C GLU A 352 11.91 6.78 -25.54
N ASP A 353 11.93 6.30 -26.79
CA ASP A 353 11.00 5.27 -27.23
C ASP A 353 11.59 3.87 -27.02
N ILE A 354 11.15 3.24 -25.94
CA ILE A 354 11.73 2.00 -25.40
C ILE A 354 10.75 0.82 -25.36
N PHE A 355 9.49 1.02 -25.76
CA PHE A 355 8.45 -0.01 -25.76
C PHE A 355 8.44 -0.76 -27.09
N THR A 356 8.91 -2.00 -27.05
CA THR A 356 8.76 -2.97 -28.13
C THR A 356 7.41 -3.68 -28.02
N GLU A 357 7.00 -4.41 -29.06
CA GLU A 357 5.77 -5.24 -29.03
C GLU A 357 5.74 -6.19 -27.83
N GLU A 358 6.88 -6.78 -27.47
CA GLU A 358 7.03 -7.64 -26.29
C GLU A 358 6.73 -6.89 -24.98
N LYS A 359 7.25 -5.66 -24.84
CA LYS A 359 7.04 -4.84 -23.64
C LYS A 359 5.59 -4.37 -23.55
N GLU A 360 4.98 -4.01 -24.68
CA GLU A 360 3.55 -3.71 -24.74
C GLU A 360 2.69 -4.93 -24.39
N GLN A 361 3.09 -6.12 -24.82
CA GLN A 361 2.41 -7.35 -24.45
C GLN A 361 2.54 -7.60 -22.94
N GLY A 362 3.71 -7.35 -22.35
CA GLY A 362 3.90 -7.37 -20.90
C GLY A 362 2.98 -6.41 -20.13
N ILE A 363 2.72 -5.20 -20.66
CA ILE A 363 1.71 -4.28 -20.13
C ILE A 363 0.32 -4.93 -20.18
N LYS A 364 -0.09 -5.42 -21.35
CA LYS A 364 -1.41 -6.05 -21.55
C LYS A 364 -1.61 -7.26 -20.64
N ASP A 365 -0.54 -7.99 -20.34
CA ASP A 365 -0.55 -9.20 -19.52
C ASP A 365 -0.44 -8.95 -18.01
N MET A 366 -0.30 -7.69 -17.56
CA MET A 366 -0.28 -7.33 -16.14
C MET A 366 -1.36 -8.05 -15.35
N TRP A 367 -0.97 -8.51 -14.16
CA TRP A 367 -1.80 -9.28 -13.24
C TRP A 367 -1.60 -8.81 -11.80
N GLY A 368 -2.68 -8.81 -11.02
CA GLY A 368 -2.63 -8.37 -9.63
C GLY A 368 -2.14 -9.48 -8.72
N PHE A 369 -3.00 -10.48 -8.50
CA PHE A 369 -2.66 -11.64 -7.69
C PHE A 369 -3.63 -12.79 -7.99
N ASP A 370 -3.24 -14.00 -7.58
CA ASP A 370 -4.13 -15.15 -7.52
C ASP A 370 -4.59 -15.37 -6.08
N ARG A 371 -5.88 -15.68 -5.90
CA ARG A 371 -6.42 -16.07 -4.60
C ARG A 371 -6.03 -17.53 -4.33
N ASN A 372 -5.45 -17.78 -3.16
CA ASN A 372 -4.95 -19.10 -2.80
C ASN A 372 -5.55 -19.58 -1.47
N THR A 373 -5.73 -20.89 -1.32
CA THR A 373 -6.11 -21.49 -0.04
C THR A 373 -4.88 -22.04 0.67
N ARG A 374 -4.68 -21.66 1.93
CA ARG A 374 -3.54 -22.11 2.75
C ARG A 374 -3.99 -22.49 4.15
N GLU A 375 -3.13 -23.21 4.85
CA GLU A 375 -3.33 -23.55 6.26
C GLU A 375 -2.48 -22.64 7.15
N PHE A 376 -3.12 -22.05 8.15
CA PHE A 376 -2.53 -21.12 9.11
C PHE A 376 -2.49 -21.75 10.50
N LYS A 377 -1.36 -21.58 11.18
CA LYS A 377 -1.16 -21.99 12.58
C LYS A 377 -1.50 -20.81 13.49
N ILE A 378 -2.67 -20.85 14.11
CA ILE A 378 -3.18 -19.75 14.94
C ILE A 378 -2.94 -20.07 16.43
N PRO A 379 -2.12 -19.29 17.14
CA PRO A 379 -1.93 -19.45 18.58
C PRO A 379 -3.25 -19.17 19.33
N GLN A 380 -3.53 -19.98 20.35
CA GLN A 380 -4.69 -19.84 21.24
C GLN A 380 -4.25 -19.35 22.62
N LYS A 381 -5.17 -18.75 23.38
CA LYS A 381 -4.89 -18.20 24.72
C LYS A 381 -4.43 -19.25 25.74
N ASP A 382 -4.78 -20.52 25.53
CA ASP A 382 -4.35 -21.64 26.39
C ASP A 382 -2.97 -22.23 25.99
N GLY A 383 -2.28 -21.60 25.03
CA GLY A 383 -0.99 -22.07 24.51
C GLY A 383 -1.09 -23.15 23.43
N SER A 384 -2.31 -23.61 23.09
CA SER A 384 -2.51 -24.53 21.98
C SER A 384 -2.41 -23.83 20.62
N ILE A 385 -2.23 -24.62 19.56
CA ILE A 385 -2.24 -24.13 18.17
C ILE A 385 -3.48 -24.68 17.47
N LYS A 386 -4.26 -23.80 16.85
CA LYS A 386 -5.36 -24.17 15.97
C LYS A 386 -4.93 -24.08 14.51
N LEU A 387 -5.09 -25.17 13.77
CA LEU A 387 -4.92 -25.18 12.31
C LEU A 387 -6.20 -24.69 11.65
N VAL A 388 -6.06 -23.69 10.77
CA VAL A 388 -7.16 -23.10 10.03
C VAL A 388 -6.83 -23.06 8.55
N LYS A 389 -7.66 -23.70 7.73
CA LYS A 389 -7.59 -23.57 6.28
C LYS A 389 -8.43 -22.36 5.84
N ALA A 390 -7.80 -21.38 5.20
CA ALA A 390 -8.44 -20.14 4.76
C ALA A 390 -7.92 -19.67 3.40
N GLU A 391 -8.72 -18.87 2.71
CA GLU A 391 -8.30 -18.15 1.52
C GLU A 391 -7.49 -16.90 1.88
N GLU A 392 -6.46 -16.60 1.10
CA GLU A 392 -5.68 -15.36 1.22
C GLU A 392 -5.62 -14.60 -0.12
N GLU A 393 -5.57 -13.27 0.01
CA GLU A 393 -5.32 -12.33 -1.09
C GLU A 393 -4.09 -11.48 -0.81
N ARG A 394 -3.28 -11.27 -1.85
CA ARG A 394 -2.29 -10.20 -1.88
C ARG A 394 -2.90 -8.96 -2.52
N THR A 395 -2.12 -7.90 -2.64
CA THR A 395 -2.59 -6.62 -3.19
C THR A 395 -2.39 -6.52 -4.71
N ALA A 396 -3.30 -5.82 -5.39
CA ALA A 396 -3.17 -5.41 -6.79
C ALA A 396 -2.87 -3.90 -6.93
N ALA A 397 -2.55 -3.20 -5.83
CA ALA A 397 -2.40 -1.75 -5.81
C ALA A 397 -1.35 -1.22 -6.81
N ALA A 398 -0.18 -1.88 -6.88
CA ALA A 398 0.87 -1.51 -7.84
C ALA A 398 0.41 -1.71 -9.30
N MET A 399 -0.28 -2.81 -9.63
CA MET A 399 -0.87 -3.01 -10.96
C MET A 399 -1.86 -1.88 -11.31
N ILE A 400 -2.75 -1.51 -10.38
CA ILE A 400 -3.74 -0.45 -10.59
C ILE A 400 -3.05 0.90 -10.79
N ARG A 401 -2.00 1.21 -10.00
CA ARG A 401 -1.16 2.39 -10.21
C ARG A 401 -0.52 2.39 -11.58
N ASN A 402 0.08 1.28 -11.99
CA ASN A 402 0.76 1.17 -13.28
C ASN A 402 -0.18 1.50 -14.43
N TYR A 403 -1.39 0.94 -14.40
CA TYR A 403 -2.40 1.22 -15.41
C TYR A 403 -2.73 2.71 -15.48
N TRP A 404 -3.10 3.33 -14.35
CA TRP A 404 -3.50 4.74 -14.37
C TRP A 404 -2.35 5.70 -14.65
N PHE A 405 -1.13 5.38 -14.20
CA PHE A 405 0.09 6.11 -14.57
C PHE A 405 0.31 6.06 -16.08
N GLY A 406 0.30 4.86 -16.67
CA GLY A 406 0.50 4.69 -18.11
C GLY A 406 -0.61 5.33 -18.95
N ARG A 407 -1.86 5.28 -18.49
CA ARG A 407 -2.99 6.00 -19.11
C ARG A 407 -2.79 7.52 -19.07
N TYR A 408 -2.29 8.06 -17.96
CA TYR A 408 -2.09 9.50 -17.78
C TYR A 408 -1.01 10.05 -18.73
N TYR A 409 0.07 9.29 -18.93
CA TYR A 409 1.16 9.64 -19.85
C TYR A 409 0.95 9.17 -21.30
N GLY A 410 -0.22 8.61 -21.64
CA GLY A 410 -0.52 8.13 -22.99
C GLY A 410 0.31 6.92 -23.43
N ILE A 411 0.90 6.16 -22.50
CA ILE A 411 1.66 4.93 -22.76
C ILE A 411 0.72 3.73 -22.91
N ILE A 412 -0.37 3.71 -22.14
CA ILE A 412 -1.36 2.64 -22.17
C ILE A 412 -2.59 3.12 -22.95
N ASP A 413 -3.00 2.37 -23.97
CA ASP A 413 -4.24 2.62 -24.69
C ASP A 413 -5.45 2.21 -23.83
N GLU A 414 -6.55 2.94 -23.95
CA GLU A 414 -7.76 2.67 -23.17
C GLU A 414 -8.45 1.35 -23.48
N LYS A 415 -8.20 0.81 -24.68
CA LYS A 415 -8.80 -0.43 -25.18
C LYS A 415 -8.02 -1.68 -24.77
N TRP A 416 -6.77 -1.52 -24.29
CA TRP A 416 -5.93 -2.63 -23.87
C TRP A 416 -6.54 -3.45 -22.76
#